data_AF-A0A250ITK6-F1
#
_entry.id   AF-A0A250ITK6-F1
#
_cell.length_a   1.000
_cell.length_b   1.000
_cell.length_c   1.000
_cell.angle_alpha   90.00
_cell.angle_beta   90.00
_cell.angle_gamma   90.00
#
_symmetry.space_group_name_H-M   'P 1'
#
loop_
_entity.id
_entity.type
_entity.pdbx_description
1 polymer ?
#
loop_
_entity_poly.entity_id
_entity_poly.type
_entity_poly.pdbx_seq_one_letter_code
_entity_poly.pdbx_strand_id
1 'polypeptide(L)'
;MHASNQPFDSNDASSREARKPKMDPGPRSSWKAFLQWWNDAISRESSKPKVDPVPRRRWKTFLQWWDELFDGVAAFARSHPAFSRFGAIVQLAGFVAASYFYIRYLASNTGQASHPHAPINLTDYCATMFALLPSLLVLGHFIARRRRSPRIHIQTIQEYLRFRENIFRKGRHSEDKLISQNFLRFQDEKELDSLLRPRPSQYLVSICALTLSFLVLSIYSDALFEIRGTLPNKGAGGQFYEEGLRGLVFTGYGVYVYTLIVILHRMRAQTLSTECLLGAALRVITMMVIGFMVGETGIFLMHATSNVPSGSSEVASNSMVSSSMGLVVYFAIGAFPFWGYEALREKARKLLQPKAASEKIPLEYVSGLDEMIIERLEELGVSNVQHLATYDPVLLTLRTNYPLKRIIDWIDQAILAVHLQDKIGLARELGIRGATDLRNLYADLQKGRPTRYFRIFRQRYCAHCGQFKLGSAEDRARALLQELANRTQSSIESLYAIGAKLTADIHVLLLGGLQRE
;
A
#
# COMPACT_ATOMS: atom_id res chain seq x y z
N MET A 1 19.00 82.62 -13.81
CA MET A 1 18.02 81.67 -14.38
C MET A 1 17.28 81.04 -13.23
N HIS A 2 16.03 81.46 -13.07
CA HIS A 2 15.07 81.08 -12.05
C HIS A 2 14.43 79.71 -12.33
N ALA A 3 14.07 78.98 -11.28
CA ALA A 3 12.77 78.27 -11.07
C ALA A 3 12.97 77.26 -9.91
N SER A 4 12.62 77.58 -8.66
CA SER A 4 11.28 77.66 -8.04
C SER A 4 10.64 76.29 -7.77
N ASN A 5 10.80 75.83 -6.53
CA ASN A 5 9.96 74.83 -5.87
C ASN A 5 8.62 75.49 -5.45
N GLN A 6 7.50 74.87 -5.78
CA GLN A 6 6.28 74.90 -4.96
C GLN A 6 5.47 73.59 -5.13
N PRO A 7 4.69 73.20 -4.10
CA PRO A 7 4.01 71.91 -4.03
C PRO A 7 2.56 72.01 -4.57
N PHE A 8 2.02 70.89 -5.05
CA PHE A 8 0.63 70.79 -5.49
C PHE A 8 -0.14 69.85 -4.55
N ASP A 9 -1.09 70.44 -3.81
CA ASP A 9 -2.19 69.76 -3.15
C ASP A 9 -3.13 69.14 -4.20
N SER A 10 -3.64 67.95 -3.93
CA SER A 10 -5.01 67.60 -4.31
C SER A 10 -5.56 66.50 -3.42
N ASN A 11 -6.52 66.91 -2.59
CA ASN A 11 -7.62 66.08 -2.13
C ASN A 11 -8.29 65.39 -3.31
N ASP A 12 -8.55 64.10 -3.19
CA ASP A 12 -9.85 63.52 -3.61
C ASP A 12 -10.05 62.16 -2.95
N ALA A 13 -10.41 62.23 -1.67
CA ALA A 13 -11.13 61.16 -1.00
C ALA A 13 -12.61 61.23 -1.42
N SER A 14 -12.97 60.52 -2.50
CA SER A 14 -14.36 60.11 -2.71
C SER A 14 -14.42 58.60 -2.94
N SER A 15 -15.01 57.97 -1.94
CA SER A 15 -15.29 56.55 -1.77
C SER A 15 -16.02 55.94 -2.97
N ARG A 16 -15.30 55.17 -3.79
CA ARG A 16 -15.91 54.14 -4.65
C ARG A 16 -16.27 52.92 -3.81
N GLU A 17 -17.56 52.80 -3.57
CA GLU A 17 -18.24 51.59 -3.09
C GLU A 17 -17.85 50.38 -3.95
N ALA A 18 -16.99 49.52 -3.41
CA ALA A 18 -16.59 48.28 -4.05
C ALA A 18 -17.78 47.32 -4.09
N ARG A 19 -18.42 47.21 -5.25
CA ARG A 19 -19.34 46.10 -5.59
C ARG A 19 -18.61 44.78 -5.38
N LYS A 20 -18.99 44.03 -4.34
CA LYS A 20 -18.56 42.64 -4.13
C LYS A 20 -18.90 41.81 -5.38
N PRO A 21 -17.99 40.96 -5.89
CA PRO A 21 -18.29 40.07 -7.00
C PRO A 21 -19.41 39.10 -6.60
N LYS A 22 -20.39 38.93 -7.50
CA LYS A 22 -21.44 37.91 -7.39
C LYS A 22 -20.76 36.55 -7.19
N MET A 23 -20.98 35.97 -6.02
CA MET A 23 -20.48 34.66 -5.63
C MET A 23 -21.13 33.61 -6.53
N ASP A 24 -20.33 32.78 -7.20
CA ASP A 24 -20.82 31.64 -7.97
C ASP A 24 -21.76 30.78 -7.11
N PRO A 25 -22.85 30.25 -7.67
CA PRO A 25 -23.85 29.54 -6.92
C PRO A 25 -23.22 28.26 -6.34
N GLY A 26 -23.04 28.24 -5.01
CA GLY A 26 -22.32 27.17 -4.32
C GLY A 26 -22.96 25.78 -4.48
N PRO A 27 -22.28 24.70 -4.06
CA PRO A 27 -22.63 23.29 -4.33
C PRO A 27 -24.02 22.83 -3.82
N ARG A 28 -24.70 23.64 -3.00
CA ARG A 28 -26.10 23.43 -2.58
C ARG A 28 -27.12 23.80 -3.68
N SER A 29 -26.79 24.76 -4.54
CA SER A 29 -27.68 25.23 -5.62
C SER A 29 -27.75 24.23 -6.77
N SER A 30 -26.62 23.63 -7.15
CA SER A 30 -26.55 22.56 -8.15
C SER A 30 -27.24 21.28 -7.68
N TRP A 31 -27.12 20.93 -6.39
CA TRP A 31 -27.83 19.78 -5.81
C TRP A 31 -29.33 20.00 -5.69
N LYS A 32 -29.79 21.18 -5.25
CA LYS A 32 -31.23 21.50 -5.24
C LYS A 32 -31.80 21.52 -6.66
N ALA A 33 -31.08 22.08 -7.62
CA ALA A 33 -31.45 22.05 -9.03
C ALA A 33 -31.52 20.61 -9.56
N PHE A 34 -30.59 19.75 -9.17
CA PHE A 34 -30.62 18.32 -9.51
C PHE A 34 -31.80 17.60 -8.86
N LEU A 35 -32.04 17.76 -7.55
CA LEU A 35 -33.18 17.15 -6.85
C LEU A 35 -34.51 17.61 -7.45
N GLN A 36 -34.58 18.88 -7.87
CA GLN A 36 -35.77 19.43 -8.51
C GLN A 36 -35.95 18.89 -9.93
N TRP A 37 -34.88 18.87 -10.74
CA TRP A 37 -34.88 18.23 -12.05
C TRP A 37 -35.22 16.73 -11.98
N TRP A 38 -34.71 16.04 -10.97
CA TRP A 38 -34.94 14.62 -10.71
C TRP A 38 -36.38 14.36 -10.26
N ASN A 39 -36.93 15.19 -9.36
CA ASN A 39 -38.34 15.13 -8.98
C ASN A 39 -39.25 15.43 -10.17
N ASP A 40 -38.87 16.36 -11.04
CA ASP A 40 -39.60 16.65 -12.28
C ASP A 40 -39.51 15.48 -13.26
N ALA A 41 -38.35 14.84 -13.40
CA ALA A 41 -38.17 13.65 -14.23
C ALA A 41 -39.02 12.47 -13.74
N ILE A 42 -39.02 12.20 -12.42
CA ILE A 42 -39.90 11.20 -11.79
C ILE A 42 -41.38 11.56 -12.00
N SER A 43 -41.74 12.84 -11.85
CA SER A 43 -43.12 13.29 -12.01
C SER A 43 -43.61 13.15 -13.46
N ARG A 44 -42.74 13.42 -14.45
CA ARG A 44 -43.01 13.19 -15.88
C ARG A 44 -43.22 11.72 -16.18
N GLU A 45 -42.40 10.83 -15.61
CA GLU A 45 -42.54 9.38 -15.80
C GLU A 45 -43.83 8.84 -15.14
N SER A 46 -44.27 9.44 -14.02
CA SER A 46 -45.47 9.06 -13.27
C SER A 46 -46.81 9.47 -13.90
N SER A 47 -46.78 10.26 -14.99
CA SER A 47 -47.97 10.62 -15.76
C SER A 47 -48.49 9.50 -16.68
N LYS A 48 -47.75 8.38 -16.78
CA LYS A 48 -48.19 7.15 -17.44
C LYS A 48 -49.11 6.35 -16.49
N PRO A 49 -50.30 5.90 -16.93
CA PRO A 49 -51.29 5.37 -15.99
C PRO A 49 -51.00 3.93 -15.54
N LYS A 50 -51.23 3.71 -14.23
CA LYS A 50 -51.36 2.45 -13.45
C LYS A 50 -50.08 1.71 -13.00
N VAL A 51 -49.52 2.09 -11.84
CA VAL A 51 -48.89 1.18 -10.85
C VAL A 51 -49.06 1.76 -9.42
N ASP A 52 -49.36 0.89 -8.44
CA ASP A 52 -49.75 1.23 -7.06
C ASP A 52 -48.71 2.03 -6.22
N PRO A 53 -49.16 2.84 -5.24
CA PRO A 53 -48.34 3.86 -4.55
C PRO A 53 -47.50 3.34 -3.36
N VAL A 54 -47.03 2.10 -3.37
CA VAL A 54 -46.36 1.48 -2.20
C VAL A 54 -44.83 1.76 -2.08
N PRO A 55 -44.04 2.11 -3.12
CA PRO A 55 -42.62 2.43 -2.92
C PRO A 55 -42.35 3.81 -2.29
N ARG A 56 -43.32 4.74 -2.35
CA ARG A 56 -43.11 6.15 -1.96
C ARG A 56 -42.73 6.33 -0.49
N ARG A 57 -43.20 5.45 0.41
CA ARG A 57 -42.97 5.61 1.85
C ARG A 57 -41.55 5.24 2.26
N ARG A 58 -41.05 4.08 1.80
CA ARG A 58 -39.67 3.61 2.08
C ARG A 58 -38.61 4.46 1.39
N TRP A 59 -38.90 4.92 0.16
CA TRP A 59 -38.01 5.82 -0.56
C TRP A 59 -37.93 7.21 0.08
N LYS A 60 -39.06 7.76 0.56
CA LYS A 60 -39.05 8.99 1.38
C LYS A 60 -38.20 8.85 2.63
N THR A 61 -38.25 7.69 3.31
CA THR A 61 -37.44 7.45 4.51
C THR A 61 -35.95 7.39 4.17
N PHE A 62 -35.57 6.74 3.07
CA PHE A 62 -34.18 6.73 2.59
C PHE A 62 -33.70 8.13 2.20
N LEU A 63 -34.50 8.89 1.45
CA LEU A 63 -34.19 10.27 1.08
C LEU A 63 -34.09 11.18 2.31
N GLN A 64 -34.96 11.02 3.32
CA GLN A 64 -34.87 11.76 4.58
C GLN A 64 -33.59 11.43 5.36
N TRP A 65 -33.27 10.15 5.52
CA TRP A 65 -32.03 9.73 6.19
C TRP A 65 -30.79 10.24 5.43
N TRP A 66 -30.86 10.25 4.10
CA TRP A 66 -29.80 10.78 3.25
C TRP A 66 -29.67 12.31 3.32
N ASP A 67 -30.79 13.04 3.38
CA ASP A 67 -30.81 14.49 3.58
C ASP A 67 -30.27 14.86 4.97
N GLU A 68 -30.60 14.09 6.01
CA GLU A 68 -30.05 14.28 7.36
C GLU A 68 -28.53 14.04 7.41
N LEU A 69 -28.04 12.98 6.77
CA LEU A 69 -26.61 12.71 6.61
C LEU A 69 -25.93 13.86 5.85
N PHE A 70 -26.56 14.36 4.77
CA PHE A 70 -26.04 15.44 3.95
C PHE A 70 -26.03 16.78 4.69
N ASP A 71 -27.05 17.08 5.48
CA ASP A 71 -27.11 18.27 6.30
C ASP A 71 -26.12 18.20 7.46
N GLY A 72 -25.87 17.02 8.02
CA GLY A 72 -24.77 16.77 8.96
C GLY A 72 -23.40 17.04 8.33
N VAL A 73 -23.15 16.49 7.13
CA VAL A 73 -21.91 16.73 6.36
C VAL A 73 -21.78 18.19 5.94
N ALA A 74 -22.87 18.86 5.56
CA ALA A 74 -22.88 20.26 5.13
C ALA A 74 -22.75 21.23 6.32
N ALA A 75 -23.29 20.90 7.49
CA ALA A 75 -23.03 21.63 8.73
C ALA A 75 -21.57 21.47 9.17
N PHE A 76 -21.01 20.27 9.01
CA PHE A 76 -19.59 19.99 9.24
C PHE A 76 -18.67 20.74 8.26
N ALA A 77 -19.02 20.79 6.98
CA ALA A 77 -18.26 21.52 5.96
C ALA A 77 -18.36 23.06 6.15
N ARG A 78 -19.50 23.57 6.63
CA ARG A 78 -19.68 25.01 6.95
C ARG A 78 -18.84 25.44 8.15
N SER A 79 -18.61 24.56 9.12
CA SER A 79 -17.75 24.85 10.27
C SER A 79 -16.24 24.74 9.97
N HIS A 80 -15.85 24.21 8.80
CA HIS A 80 -14.46 23.98 8.44
C HIS A 80 -14.18 24.34 6.96
N PRO A 81 -13.78 25.58 6.62
CA PRO A 81 -13.68 26.08 5.24
C PRO A 81 -12.73 25.29 4.31
N ALA A 82 -11.78 24.53 4.87
CA ALA A 82 -10.93 23.59 4.12
C ALA A 82 -11.67 22.36 3.56
N PHE A 83 -12.94 22.15 3.94
CA PHE A 83 -13.81 21.04 3.53
C PHE A 83 -14.81 21.39 2.42
N SER A 84 -14.76 22.58 1.81
CA SER A 84 -15.70 22.95 0.72
C SER A 84 -15.64 22.00 -0.48
N ARG A 85 -14.49 21.37 -0.74
CA ARG A 85 -14.29 20.34 -1.77
C ARG A 85 -14.77 18.93 -1.36
N PHE A 86 -15.05 18.70 -0.08
CA PHE A 86 -15.50 17.41 0.48
C PHE A 86 -17.00 17.17 0.21
N GLY A 87 -17.79 18.24 0.11
CA GLY A 87 -19.19 18.16 -0.31
C GLY A 87 -19.35 17.50 -1.67
N ALA A 88 -18.45 17.78 -2.62
CA ALA A 88 -18.44 17.16 -3.94
C ALA A 88 -18.19 15.64 -3.92
N ILE A 89 -17.53 15.13 -2.87
CA ILE A 89 -17.12 13.73 -2.76
C ILE A 89 -18.20 12.89 -2.09
N VAL A 90 -18.86 13.44 -1.07
CA VAL A 90 -20.09 12.86 -0.53
C VAL A 90 -21.20 12.92 -1.59
N GLN A 91 -21.24 13.98 -2.41
CA GLN A 91 -22.07 14.03 -3.61
C GLN A 91 -21.67 12.97 -4.63
N LEU A 92 -20.38 12.70 -4.87
CA LEU A 92 -19.93 11.68 -5.82
C LEU A 92 -20.24 10.25 -5.32
N ALA A 93 -20.00 9.95 -4.04
CA ALA A 93 -20.34 8.65 -3.45
C ALA A 93 -21.85 8.43 -3.40
N GLY A 94 -22.61 9.48 -3.06
CA GLY A 94 -24.07 9.47 -3.16
C GLY A 94 -24.56 9.38 -4.59
N PHE A 95 -23.88 10.00 -5.54
CA PHE A 95 -24.17 9.90 -6.97
C PHE A 95 -23.87 8.50 -7.49
N VAL A 96 -22.78 7.85 -7.06
CA VAL A 96 -22.44 6.47 -7.45
C VAL A 96 -23.45 5.49 -6.85
N ALA A 97 -23.82 5.66 -5.58
CA ALA A 97 -24.87 4.86 -4.95
C ALA A 97 -26.22 5.08 -5.65
N ALA A 98 -26.62 6.33 -5.86
CA ALA A 98 -27.87 6.69 -6.54
C ALA A 98 -27.88 6.24 -8.01
N SER A 99 -26.74 6.30 -8.71
CA SER A 99 -26.59 5.82 -10.09
C SER A 99 -26.66 4.29 -10.14
N TYR A 100 -26.06 3.58 -9.19
CA TYR A 100 -26.22 2.13 -9.05
C TYR A 100 -27.69 1.77 -8.82
N PHE A 101 -28.38 2.45 -7.91
CA PHE A 101 -29.81 2.25 -7.67
C PHE A 101 -30.67 2.61 -8.89
N TYR A 102 -30.32 3.67 -9.63
CA TYR A 102 -31.04 4.09 -10.83
C TYR A 102 -30.83 3.13 -12.00
N ILE A 103 -29.60 2.66 -12.23
CA ILE A 103 -29.29 1.65 -13.25
C ILE A 103 -30.08 0.36 -12.95
N ARG A 104 -30.16 -0.05 -11.68
CA ARG A 104 -30.92 -1.24 -11.28
C ARG A 104 -32.43 -1.05 -11.39
N TYR A 105 -32.93 0.13 -11.05
CA TYR A 105 -34.32 0.51 -11.28
C TYR A 105 -34.67 0.45 -12.76
N LEU A 106 -33.81 0.98 -13.64
CA LEU A 106 -33.99 0.91 -15.09
C LEU A 106 -33.93 -0.54 -15.60
N ALA A 107 -32.98 -1.34 -15.13
CA ALA A 107 -32.86 -2.76 -15.51
C ALA A 107 -34.09 -3.59 -15.10
N SER A 108 -34.67 -3.30 -13.93
CA SER A 108 -35.92 -3.96 -13.47
C SER A 108 -37.15 -3.57 -14.32
N ASN A 109 -37.10 -2.42 -15.00
CA ASN A 109 -38.20 -1.90 -15.81
C ASN A 109 -38.07 -2.23 -17.31
N THR A 110 -36.90 -2.67 -17.79
CA THR A 110 -36.69 -3.04 -19.21
C THR A 110 -36.93 -4.53 -19.49
N GLY A 111 -37.04 -5.37 -18.46
CA GLY A 111 -37.50 -6.76 -18.57
C GLY A 111 -39.02 -6.85 -18.70
N GLN A 112 -39.50 -7.61 -19.68
CA GLN A 112 -40.92 -7.77 -20.03
C GLN A 112 -41.86 -7.91 -18.82
N ALA A 113 -42.97 -7.17 -18.91
CA ALA A 113 -44.01 -6.96 -17.92
C ALA A 113 -44.84 -8.21 -17.55
N SER A 114 -44.23 -9.24 -16.97
CA SER A 114 -44.95 -10.45 -16.52
C SER A 114 -44.83 -10.77 -15.03
N HIS A 115 -43.95 -10.11 -14.27
CA HIS A 115 -43.95 -10.23 -12.81
C HIS A 115 -43.90 -8.86 -12.11
N PRO A 116 -45.04 -8.37 -11.56
CA PRO A 116 -45.05 -7.12 -10.83
C PRO A 116 -44.45 -7.33 -9.43
N HIS A 117 -43.44 -6.51 -9.11
CA HIS A 117 -42.89 -6.31 -7.77
C HIS A 117 -42.07 -7.47 -7.16
N ALA A 118 -40.89 -7.73 -7.72
CA ALA A 118 -39.82 -8.30 -6.88
C ALA A 118 -39.40 -7.22 -5.85
N PRO A 119 -39.56 -7.45 -4.53
CA PRO A 119 -39.10 -6.50 -3.52
C PRO A 119 -37.59 -6.29 -3.67
N ILE A 120 -37.12 -5.05 -3.56
CA ILE A 120 -35.69 -4.77 -3.46
C ILE A 120 -35.18 -5.55 -2.25
N ASN A 121 -34.38 -6.58 -2.49
CA ASN A 121 -33.99 -7.52 -1.45
C ASN A 121 -32.99 -6.85 -0.51
N LEU A 122 -33.19 -7.03 0.80
CA LEU A 122 -32.29 -6.53 1.85
C LEU A 122 -30.84 -6.98 1.64
N THR A 123 -30.65 -8.13 0.98
CA THR A 123 -29.36 -8.70 0.59
C THR A 123 -28.52 -7.75 -0.26
N ASP A 124 -29.16 -6.96 -1.12
CA ASP A 124 -28.46 -6.14 -2.10
C ASP A 124 -27.96 -4.83 -1.47
N TYR A 125 -28.72 -4.34 -0.49
CA TYR A 125 -28.28 -3.27 0.40
C TYR A 125 -27.09 -3.73 1.25
N CYS A 126 -27.14 -4.96 1.79
CA CYS A 126 -26.02 -5.51 2.55
C CYS A 126 -24.77 -5.66 1.67
N ALA A 127 -24.89 -6.20 0.46
CA ALA A 127 -23.75 -6.39 -0.45
C ALA A 127 -23.06 -5.07 -0.82
N THR A 128 -23.83 -4.05 -1.17
CA THR A 128 -23.28 -2.71 -1.45
C THR A 128 -22.68 -2.05 -0.22
N MET A 129 -23.29 -2.17 0.96
CA MET A 129 -22.71 -1.70 2.22
C MET A 129 -21.37 -2.39 2.54
N PHE A 130 -21.29 -3.71 2.34
CA PHE A 130 -20.05 -4.46 2.55
C PHE A 130 -18.96 -4.09 1.53
N ALA A 131 -19.32 -3.84 0.27
CA ALA A 131 -18.39 -3.37 -0.75
C ALA A 131 -17.76 -2.01 -0.39
N LEU A 132 -18.51 -1.14 0.30
CA LEU A 132 -18.03 0.18 0.74
C LEU A 132 -17.19 0.15 2.03
N LEU A 133 -17.24 -0.94 2.80
CA LEU A 133 -16.62 -1.03 4.12
C LEU A 133 -15.11 -0.70 4.14
N PRO A 134 -14.26 -1.25 3.23
CA PRO A 134 -12.82 -0.92 3.21
C PRO A 134 -12.59 0.58 3.01
N SER A 135 -13.33 1.20 2.09
CA SER A 135 -13.25 2.63 1.79
C SER A 135 -13.68 3.51 2.95
N LEU A 136 -14.75 3.12 3.65
CA LEU A 136 -15.23 3.82 4.86
C LEU A 136 -14.23 3.72 6.01
N LEU A 137 -13.59 2.56 6.22
CA LEU A 137 -12.53 2.39 7.22
C LEU A 137 -11.33 3.31 6.95
N VAL A 138 -10.89 3.37 5.69
CA VAL A 138 -9.79 4.23 5.24
C VAL A 138 -10.14 5.72 5.44
N LEU A 139 -11.36 6.11 5.08
CA LEU A 139 -11.85 7.48 5.26
C LEU A 139 -11.90 7.86 6.75
N GLY A 140 -12.42 6.98 7.59
CA GLY A 140 -12.46 7.17 9.05
C GLY A 140 -11.05 7.31 9.64
N HIS A 141 -10.12 6.46 9.19
CA HIS A 141 -8.71 6.56 9.59
C HIS A 141 -8.09 7.91 9.18
N PHE A 142 -8.32 8.35 7.94
CA PHE A 142 -7.80 9.61 7.43
C PHE A 142 -8.28 10.81 8.28
N ILE A 143 -9.56 10.82 8.65
CA ILE A 143 -10.16 11.86 9.51
C ILE A 143 -9.53 11.83 10.91
N ALA A 144 -9.38 10.63 11.49
CA ALA A 144 -8.79 10.45 12.82
C ALA A 144 -7.30 10.81 12.86
N ARG A 145 -6.53 10.43 11.84
CA ARG A 145 -5.07 10.66 11.75
C ARG A 145 -4.74 12.14 11.63
N ARG A 146 -5.56 12.93 10.92
CA ARG A 146 -5.38 14.38 10.81
C ARG A 146 -5.38 15.10 12.17
N ARG A 147 -5.91 14.47 13.23
CA ARG A 147 -5.92 15.00 14.60
C ARG A 147 -4.69 14.61 15.44
N ARG A 148 -3.90 13.61 15.04
CA ARG A 148 -2.72 13.14 15.80
C ARG A 148 -1.43 13.64 15.15
N SER A 149 -0.71 14.51 15.84
CA SER A 149 0.60 15.02 15.40
C SER A 149 1.72 14.00 15.75
N PRO A 150 2.60 13.62 14.80
CA PRO A 150 3.69 12.68 15.03
C PRO A 150 4.89 13.34 15.74
N ARG A 151 4.68 13.95 16.90
CA ARG A 151 5.72 14.73 17.60
C ARG A 151 6.97 13.92 17.98
N ILE A 152 6.80 12.63 18.30
CA ILE A 152 7.90 11.78 18.79
C ILE A 152 8.92 11.49 17.69
N HIS A 153 8.48 11.14 16.48
CA HIS A 153 9.40 10.84 15.36
C HIS A 153 10.17 12.07 14.89
N ILE A 154 9.55 13.25 14.95
CA ILE A 154 10.20 14.51 14.56
C ILE A 154 11.41 14.78 15.45
N GLN A 155 11.31 14.54 16.76
CA GLN A 155 12.42 14.76 17.70
C GLN A 155 13.63 13.86 17.39
N THR A 156 13.40 12.55 17.25
CA THR A 156 14.48 11.59 16.91
C THR A 156 15.15 11.92 15.57
N ILE A 157 14.37 12.38 14.59
CA ILE A 157 14.91 12.80 13.30
C ILE A 157 15.73 14.08 13.43
N GLN A 158 15.26 15.06 14.19
CA GLN A 158 16.00 16.29 14.44
C GLN A 158 17.31 16.04 15.19
N GLU A 159 17.31 15.13 16.17
CA GLU A 159 18.53 14.69 16.87
C GLU A 159 19.52 14.06 15.90
N TYR A 160 19.06 13.16 15.03
CA TYR A 160 19.89 12.56 13.99
C TYR A 160 20.46 13.60 13.01
N LEU A 161 19.65 14.55 12.55
CA LEU A 161 20.10 15.60 11.63
C LEU A 161 21.17 16.48 12.29
N ARG A 162 20.99 16.83 13.57
CA ARG A 162 21.99 17.56 14.38
C ARG A 162 23.27 16.75 14.57
N PHE A 163 23.15 15.47 14.93
CA PHE A 163 24.29 14.56 15.07
C PHE A 163 25.09 14.46 13.76
N ARG A 164 24.38 14.27 12.64
CA ARG A 164 24.97 14.19 11.31
C ARG A 164 25.71 15.47 10.96
N GLU A 165 25.08 16.64 11.13
CA GLU A 165 25.73 17.95 10.88
C GLU A 165 26.98 18.15 11.76
N ASN A 166 26.93 17.71 13.03
CA ASN A 166 28.10 17.74 13.92
C ASN A 166 29.25 16.85 13.43
N ILE A 167 28.99 15.68 12.86
CA ILE A 167 30.01 14.83 12.24
C ILE A 167 30.62 15.53 11.02
N PHE A 168 29.80 16.05 10.11
CA PHE A 168 30.29 16.76 8.93
C PHE A 168 31.11 18.01 9.29
N ARG A 169 30.73 18.73 10.37
CA ARG A 169 31.50 19.88 10.85
C ARG A 169 32.87 19.49 11.42
N LYS A 170 32.98 18.29 11.99
CA LYS A 170 34.24 17.76 12.57
C LYS A 170 35.10 17.03 11.52
N GLY A 171 34.50 16.58 10.41
CA GLY A 171 35.19 15.96 9.28
C GLY A 171 36.16 16.95 8.62
N ARG A 172 37.43 16.55 8.50
CA ARG A 172 38.52 17.40 8.01
C ARG A 172 38.65 17.42 6.47
N HIS A 173 37.88 16.60 5.74
CA HIS A 173 38.06 16.41 4.30
C HIS A 173 37.12 17.28 3.45
N SER A 174 37.68 17.91 2.42
CA SER A 174 36.94 18.77 1.48
C SER A 174 35.92 18.00 0.61
N GLU A 175 36.13 16.70 0.38
CA GLU A 175 35.21 15.84 -0.38
C GLU A 175 33.91 15.55 0.41
N ASP A 176 33.96 15.53 1.73
CA ASP A 176 32.79 15.31 2.61
C ASP A 176 31.75 16.43 2.46
N LYS A 177 32.19 17.66 2.09
CA LYS A 177 31.28 18.78 1.82
C LYS A 177 30.43 18.55 0.56
N LEU A 178 30.98 17.95 -0.49
CA LEU A 178 30.26 17.64 -1.73
C LEU A 178 29.21 16.55 -1.51
N ILE A 179 29.56 15.51 -0.77
CA ILE A 179 28.62 14.46 -0.36
C ILE A 179 27.50 15.06 0.51
N SER A 180 27.83 15.96 1.45
CA SER A 180 26.84 16.63 2.29
C SER A 180 25.81 17.47 1.51
N GLN A 181 26.17 17.99 0.33
CA GLN A 181 25.27 18.80 -0.51
C GLN A 181 24.18 17.98 -1.19
N ASN A 182 24.41 16.68 -1.45
CA ASN A 182 23.43 15.81 -2.11
C ASN A 182 22.37 15.23 -1.16
N PHE A 183 22.50 15.46 0.14
CA PHE A 183 21.52 15.01 1.11
C PHE A 183 20.55 16.13 1.47
N LEU A 184 19.27 15.77 1.62
CA LEU A 184 18.21 16.68 2.02
C LEU A 184 18.59 17.47 3.28
N ARG A 185 18.64 18.79 3.12
CA ARG A 185 18.81 19.74 4.20
C ARG A 185 17.43 20.32 4.50
N PHE A 186 16.73 19.77 5.48
CA PHE A 186 15.46 20.34 5.93
C PHE A 186 15.76 21.64 6.67
N GLN A 187 15.45 22.78 6.07
CA GLN A 187 15.68 24.08 6.70
C GLN A 187 14.59 24.47 7.69
N ASP A 188 13.38 23.91 7.56
CA ASP A 188 12.23 24.32 8.35
C ASP A 188 11.32 23.13 8.70
N GLU A 189 10.75 23.13 9.91
CA GLU A 189 9.80 22.09 10.35
C GLU A 189 8.59 21.99 9.41
N LYS A 190 8.23 23.11 8.77
CA LYS A 190 7.15 23.18 7.78
C LYS A 190 7.42 22.36 6.53
N GLU A 191 8.68 22.23 6.12
CA GLU A 191 9.06 21.43 4.95
C GLU A 191 8.94 19.93 5.27
N LEU A 192 9.39 19.54 6.46
CA LEU A 192 9.21 18.19 7.00
C LEU A 192 7.71 17.83 7.16
N ASP A 193 6.92 18.78 7.68
CA ASP A 193 5.47 18.65 7.82
C ASP A 193 4.76 18.53 6.46
N SER A 194 5.26 19.21 5.43
CA SER A 194 4.72 19.13 4.07
C SER A 194 4.99 17.78 3.41
N LEU A 195 6.11 17.13 3.74
CA LEU A 195 6.44 15.77 3.29
C LEU A 195 5.66 14.72 4.07
N LEU A 196 5.40 14.96 5.35
CA LEU A 196 4.65 14.07 6.24
C LEU A 196 3.14 14.13 6.03
N ARG A 197 2.60 15.21 5.45
CA ARG A 197 1.18 15.38 5.14
C ARG A 197 0.89 15.00 3.69
N PRO A 198 0.51 13.74 3.44
CA PRO A 198 0.03 13.31 2.13
C PRO A 198 -1.11 14.20 1.62
N ARG A 199 -1.09 14.47 0.32
CA ARG A 199 -2.07 15.37 -0.31
C ARG A 199 -3.46 14.72 -0.19
N PRO A 200 -4.48 15.43 0.31
CA PRO A 200 -5.81 14.85 0.50
C PRO A 200 -6.40 14.30 -0.80
N SER A 201 -6.06 14.90 -1.95
CA SER A 201 -6.48 14.42 -3.27
C SER A 201 -5.98 13.00 -3.59
N GLN A 202 -4.77 12.62 -3.17
CA GLN A 202 -4.20 11.30 -3.46
C GLN A 202 -4.94 10.19 -2.68
N TYR A 203 -5.32 10.45 -1.42
CA TYR A 203 -6.17 9.52 -0.68
C TYR A 203 -7.53 9.35 -1.34
N LEU A 204 -8.12 10.45 -1.79
CA LEU A 204 -9.43 10.41 -2.42
C LEU A 204 -9.41 9.58 -3.70
N VAL A 205 -8.40 9.77 -4.56
CA VAL A 205 -8.21 8.93 -5.75
C VAL A 205 -8.09 7.46 -5.36
N SER A 206 -7.31 7.14 -4.33
CA SER A 206 -7.10 5.76 -3.90
C SER A 206 -8.37 5.13 -3.29
N ILE A 207 -9.13 5.89 -2.50
CA ILE A 207 -10.42 5.47 -1.96
C ILE A 207 -11.42 5.22 -3.09
N CYS A 208 -11.48 6.11 -4.09
CA CYS A 208 -12.35 5.93 -5.25
C CYS A 208 -11.97 4.69 -6.06
N ALA A 209 -10.68 4.46 -6.31
CA ALA A 209 -10.20 3.28 -7.02
C ALA A 209 -10.56 1.97 -6.28
N LEU A 210 -10.37 1.96 -4.96
CA LEU A 210 -10.73 0.81 -4.13
C LEU A 210 -12.24 0.55 -4.11
N THR A 211 -13.03 1.62 -3.95
CA THR A 211 -14.49 1.57 -3.96
C THR A 211 -15.01 1.02 -5.29
N LEU A 212 -14.49 1.54 -6.40
CA LEU A 212 -14.91 1.12 -7.73
C LEU A 212 -14.64 -0.37 -7.94
N SER A 213 -13.48 -0.86 -7.49
CA SER A 213 -13.10 -2.27 -7.62
C SER A 213 -14.08 -3.20 -6.89
N PHE A 214 -14.49 -2.86 -5.67
CA PHE A 214 -15.45 -3.67 -4.91
C PHE A 214 -16.90 -3.48 -5.36
N LEU A 215 -17.25 -2.34 -5.95
CA LEU A 215 -18.56 -2.15 -6.57
C LEU A 215 -18.69 -3.05 -7.81
N VAL A 216 -17.64 -3.14 -8.63
CA VAL A 216 -17.55 -4.09 -9.74
C VAL A 216 -17.74 -5.52 -9.25
N LEU A 217 -17.08 -5.93 -8.16
CA LEU A 217 -17.31 -7.23 -7.53
C LEU A 217 -18.77 -7.43 -7.11
N SER A 218 -19.41 -6.43 -6.52
CA SER A 218 -20.82 -6.51 -6.12
C SER A 218 -21.75 -6.70 -7.31
N ILE A 219 -21.51 -6.00 -8.43
CA ILE A 219 -22.29 -6.14 -9.67
C ILE A 219 -22.15 -7.56 -10.23
N TYR A 220 -20.92 -8.06 -10.36
CA TYR A 220 -20.68 -9.40 -10.90
C TYR A 220 -21.18 -10.51 -9.98
N SER A 221 -21.14 -10.29 -8.66
CA SER A 221 -21.75 -11.19 -7.69
C SER A 221 -23.25 -11.30 -7.92
N ASP A 222 -23.97 -10.18 -8.06
CA ASP A 222 -25.41 -10.17 -8.31
C ASP A 222 -25.74 -10.86 -9.65
N ALA A 223 -25.02 -10.49 -10.71
CA ALA A 223 -25.17 -11.11 -12.03
C ALA A 223 -24.95 -12.64 -12.00
N LEU A 224 -23.95 -13.13 -11.26
CA LEU A 224 -23.68 -14.56 -11.13
C LEU A 224 -24.85 -15.32 -10.47
N PHE A 225 -25.46 -14.73 -9.43
CA PHE A 225 -26.60 -15.35 -8.74
C PHE A 225 -27.90 -15.24 -9.53
N GLU A 226 -28.10 -14.17 -10.28
CA GLU A 226 -29.27 -13.96 -11.15
C GLU A 226 -29.23 -14.85 -12.40
N ILE A 227 -28.04 -15.04 -12.99
CA ILE A 227 -27.78 -15.98 -14.10
C ILE A 227 -28.16 -17.42 -13.72
N ARG A 228 -27.92 -17.81 -12.45
CA ARG A 228 -28.25 -19.13 -11.90
C ARG A 228 -29.76 -19.45 -11.96
N GLY A 229 -30.60 -18.42 -12.03
CA GLY A 229 -32.06 -18.56 -12.08
C GLY A 229 -32.67 -18.59 -13.49
N THR A 230 -31.93 -18.20 -14.54
CA THR A 230 -32.57 -17.81 -15.81
C THR A 230 -31.93 -18.32 -17.11
N LEU A 231 -30.77 -18.98 -17.11
CA LEU A 231 -30.15 -19.41 -18.37
C LEU A 231 -30.63 -20.80 -18.85
N PRO A 232 -31.40 -20.89 -19.96
CA PRO A 232 -31.59 -22.14 -20.66
C PRO A 232 -30.26 -22.56 -21.31
N ASN A 233 -29.90 -23.83 -21.08
CA ASN A 233 -28.84 -24.63 -21.69
C ASN A 233 -28.08 -23.94 -22.87
N LYS A 234 -27.13 -23.04 -22.55
CA LYS A 234 -26.23 -22.47 -23.56
C LYS A 234 -25.12 -23.49 -23.84
N GLY A 235 -24.78 -23.68 -25.12
CA GLY A 235 -23.76 -24.64 -25.56
C GLY A 235 -22.38 -24.44 -24.92
N ALA A 236 -21.39 -25.27 -25.27
CA ALA A 236 -20.08 -25.36 -24.60
C ALA A 236 -19.40 -24.00 -24.30
N GLY A 237 -19.50 -23.00 -25.19
CA GLY A 237 -18.94 -21.66 -24.95
C GLY A 237 -19.59 -20.87 -23.80
N GLY A 238 -20.84 -21.15 -23.44
CA GLY A 238 -21.51 -20.53 -22.30
C GLY A 238 -21.05 -21.09 -20.94
N GLN A 239 -20.60 -22.35 -20.91
CA GLN A 239 -20.12 -23.00 -19.68
C GLN A 239 -18.76 -22.45 -19.23
N PHE A 240 -17.84 -22.19 -20.17
CA PHE A 240 -16.54 -21.58 -19.86
C PHE A 240 -16.69 -20.16 -19.31
N TYR A 241 -17.59 -19.37 -19.89
CA TYR A 241 -17.89 -18.02 -19.41
C TYR A 241 -18.48 -18.00 -18.00
N GLU A 242 -19.37 -18.95 -17.68
CA GLU A 242 -19.93 -19.07 -16.34
C GLU A 242 -18.85 -19.44 -15.31
N GLU A 243 -17.94 -20.35 -15.65
CA GLU A 243 -16.80 -20.70 -14.79
C GLU A 243 -15.80 -19.55 -14.66
N GLY A 244 -15.58 -18.76 -15.71
CA GLY A 244 -14.84 -17.49 -15.65
C GLY A 244 -15.44 -16.52 -14.64
N LEU A 245 -16.75 -16.30 -14.71
CA LEU A 245 -17.47 -15.43 -13.75
C LEU A 245 -17.39 -15.96 -12.32
N ARG A 246 -17.52 -17.29 -12.09
CA ARG A 246 -17.31 -17.91 -10.78
C ARG A 246 -15.89 -17.65 -10.28
N GLY A 247 -14.88 -17.84 -11.13
CA GLY A 247 -13.48 -17.54 -10.84
C GLY A 247 -13.28 -16.10 -10.40
N LEU A 248 -13.83 -15.15 -11.15
CA LEU A 248 -13.78 -13.72 -10.84
C LEU A 248 -14.38 -13.38 -9.46
N VAL A 249 -15.59 -13.87 -9.19
CA VAL A 249 -16.35 -13.53 -7.97
C VAL A 249 -15.71 -14.14 -6.73
N PHE A 250 -15.36 -15.43 -6.76
CA PHE A 250 -14.78 -16.09 -5.58
C PHE A 250 -13.36 -15.61 -5.29
N THR A 251 -12.56 -15.32 -6.33
CA THR A 251 -11.26 -14.64 -6.16
C THR A 251 -11.46 -13.23 -5.60
N GLY A 252 -12.50 -12.53 -6.06
CA GLY A 252 -12.92 -11.24 -5.53
C GLY A 252 -13.21 -11.26 -4.02
N TYR A 253 -13.91 -12.28 -3.52
CA TYR A 253 -14.14 -12.45 -2.08
C TYR A 253 -12.85 -12.72 -1.31
N GLY A 254 -11.96 -13.55 -1.86
CA GLY A 254 -10.65 -13.80 -1.26
C GLY A 254 -9.84 -12.52 -1.11
N VAL A 255 -9.71 -11.74 -2.18
CA VAL A 255 -8.93 -10.49 -2.17
C VAL A 255 -9.61 -9.39 -1.35
N TYR A 256 -10.94 -9.41 -1.20
CA TYR A 256 -11.67 -8.54 -0.27
C TYR A 256 -11.25 -8.80 1.19
N VAL A 257 -11.25 -10.07 1.62
CA VAL A 257 -10.84 -10.46 2.98
C VAL A 257 -9.39 -10.08 3.23
N TYR A 258 -8.49 -10.41 2.30
CA TYR A 258 -7.08 -10.02 2.38
C TYR A 258 -6.92 -8.50 2.52
N THR A 259 -7.61 -7.73 1.68
CA THR A 259 -7.53 -6.26 1.69
C THR A 259 -8.01 -5.66 3.02
N LEU A 260 -9.09 -6.20 3.60
CA LEU A 260 -9.54 -5.79 4.93
C LEU A 260 -8.48 -6.05 6.01
N ILE A 261 -7.87 -7.25 6.00
CA ILE A 261 -6.82 -7.60 6.97
C ILE A 261 -5.63 -6.64 6.84
N VAL A 262 -5.16 -6.37 5.61
CA VAL A 262 -4.05 -5.45 5.34
C VAL A 262 -4.39 -4.02 5.80
N ILE A 263 -5.57 -3.51 5.46
CA ILE A 263 -6.01 -2.18 5.88
C ILE A 263 -6.08 -2.10 7.41
N LEU A 264 -6.66 -3.10 8.08
CA LEU A 264 -6.76 -3.12 9.54
C LEU A 264 -5.38 -3.18 10.21
N HIS A 265 -4.49 -4.02 9.70
CA HIS A 265 -3.12 -4.11 10.22
C HIS A 265 -2.37 -2.77 10.06
N ARG A 266 -2.48 -2.14 8.89
CA ARG A 266 -1.84 -0.85 8.61
C ARG A 266 -2.49 0.33 9.34
N MET A 267 -3.79 0.28 9.59
CA MET A 267 -4.48 1.24 10.45
C MET A 267 -4.00 1.15 11.89
N ARG A 268 -3.82 -0.07 12.43
CA ARG A 268 -3.26 -0.29 13.77
C ARG A 268 -1.81 0.19 13.87
N ALA A 269 -1.02 -0.04 12.83
CA ALA A 269 0.36 0.42 12.74
C ALA A 269 0.49 1.94 12.46
N GLN A 270 -0.61 2.64 12.15
CA GLN A 270 -0.63 4.05 11.72
C GLN A 270 0.20 4.33 10.44
N THR A 271 0.42 3.32 9.61
CA THR A 271 1.27 3.36 8.41
C THR A 271 0.47 3.32 7.11
N LEU A 272 -0.85 3.54 7.17
CA LEU A 272 -1.67 3.57 5.97
C LEU A 272 -1.19 4.70 5.04
N SER A 273 -0.79 4.36 3.81
CA SER A 273 -0.31 5.31 2.82
C SER A 273 -1.12 5.25 1.53
N THR A 274 -0.97 6.29 0.72
CA THR A 274 -1.64 6.39 -0.58
C THR A 274 -1.15 5.33 -1.56
N GLU A 275 0.15 5.02 -1.56
CA GLU A 275 0.77 3.99 -2.39
C GLU A 275 0.20 2.61 -2.05
N CYS A 276 0.03 2.33 -0.75
CA CYS A 276 -0.56 1.08 -0.28
C CYS A 276 -2.01 0.92 -0.75
N LEU A 277 -2.83 1.99 -0.67
CA LEU A 277 -4.23 1.94 -1.10
C LEU A 277 -4.37 1.76 -2.62
N LEU A 278 -3.53 2.46 -3.40
CA LEU A 278 -3.49 2.30 -4.84
C LEU A 278 -3.00 0.89 -5.23
N GLY A 279 -1.96 0.40 -4.55
CA GLY A 279 -1.46 -0.96 -4.70
C GLY A 279 -2.52 -2.01 -4.35
N ALA A 280 -3.29 -1.79 -3.29
CA ALA A 280 -4.41 -2.65 -2.91
C ALA A 280 -5.51 -2.65 -3.99
N ALA A 281 -5.88 -1.49 -4.54
CA ALA A 281 -6.85 -1.42 -5.62
C ALA A 281 -6.37 -2.15 -6.89
N LEU A 282 -5.12 -1.92 -7.31
CA LEU A 282 -4.51 -2.63 -8.44
C LEU A 282 -4.44 -4.15 -8.19
N ARG A 283 -4.14 -4.56 -6.95
CA ARG A 283 -4.12 -5.96 -6.54
C ARG A 283 -5.50 -6.60 -6.62
N VAL A 284 -6.56 -5.91 -6.17
CA VAL A 284 -7.95 -6.38 -6.30
C VAL A 284 -8.28 -6.62 -7.77
N ILE A 285 -8.00 -5.64 -8.65
CA ILE A 285 -8.28 -5.75 -10.09
C ILE A 285 -7.49 -6.90 -10.71
N THR A 286 -6.18 -6.97 -10.47
CA THR A 286 -5.32 -8.02 -11.06
C THR A 286 -5.71 -9.42 -10.59
N MET A 287 -6.02 -9.60 -9.30
CA MET A 287 -6.45 -10.90 -8.78
C MET A 287 -7.80 -11.31 -9.36
N MET A 288 -8.78 -10.39 -9.48
CA MET A 288 -10.06 -10.70 -10.13
C MET A 288 -9.90 -11.12 -11.59
N VAL A 289 -8.98 -10.48 -12.33
CA VAL A 289 -8.66 -10.86 -13.72
C VAL A 289 -7.98 -12.24 -13.78
N ILE A 290 -7.03 -12.52 -12.88
CA ILE A 290 -6.40 -13.85 -12.79
C ILE A 290 -7.46 -14.91 -12.48
N GLY A 291 -8.34 -14.65 -11.52
CA GLY A 291 -9.44 -15.54 -11.17
C GLY A 291 -10.35 -15.85 -12.35
N PHE A 292 -10.73 -14.81 -13.12
CA PHE A 292 -11.50 -14.98 -14.35
C PHE A 292 -10.78 -15.87 -15.37
N MET A 293 -9.50 -15.60 -15.63
CA MET A 293 -8.70 -16.37 -16.59
C MET A 293 -8.54 -17.83 -16.18
N VAL A 294 -8.32 -18.10 -14.89
CA VAL A 294 -8.25 -19.49 -14.39
C VAL A 294 -9.61 -20.16 -14.53
N GLY A 295 -10.71 -19.45 -14.28
CA GLY A 295 -12.06 -19.96 -14.51
C GLY A 295 -12.33 -20.33 -15.97
N GLU A 296 -11.99 -19.44 -16.91
CA GLU A 296 -12.13 -19.67 -18.36
C GLU A 296 -11.31 -20.87 -18.86
N THR A 297 -10.16 -21.18 -18.26
CA THR A 297 -9.39 -22.38 -18.65
C THR A 297 -10.15 -23.68 -18.40
N GLY A 298 -11.21 -23.67 -17.57
CA GLY A 298 -12.08 -24.81 -17.36
C GLY A 298 -11.37 -26.05 -16.79
N ILE A 299 -10.17 -25.91 -16.20
CA ILE A 299 -9.34 -27.04 -15.73
C ILE A 299 -10.13 -27.91 -14.73
N PHE A 300 -10.95 -27.28 -13.88
CA PHE A 300 -11.79 -27.96 -12.89
C PHE A 300 -13.06 -28.60 -13.49
N LEU A 301 -13.51 -28.11 -14.65
CA LEU A 301 -14.60 -28.71 -15.42
C LEU A 301 -14.11 -29.91 -16.24
N MET A 302 -12.90 -29.82 -16.81
CA MET A 302 -12.29 -30.84 -17.68
C MET A 302 -11.83 -32.09 -16.91
N HIS A 303 -11.40 -31.93 -15.65
CA HIS A 303 -11.13 -33.07 -14.75
C HIS A 303 -12.39 -33.78 -14.27
N ALA A 304 -13.53 -33.06 -14.20
CA ALA A 304 -14.80 -33.67 -13.84
C ALA A 304 -15.38 -34.54 -14.97
N THR A 305 -15.14 -34.18 -16.24
CA THR A 305 -15.66 -34.91 -17.40
C THR A 305 -14.78 -36.07 -17.86
N SER A 306 -13.48 -36.06 -17.57
CA SER A 306 -12.53 -37.12 -17.98
C SER A 306 -12.64 -38.41 -17.17
N ASN A 307 -13.26 -38.37 -15.98
CA ASN A 307 -13.43 -39.53 -15.10
C ASN A 307 -14.81 -40.22 -15.23
N VAL A 308 -15.64 -39.84 -16.20
CA VAL A 308 -16.99 -40.41 -16.38
C VAL A 308 -17.01 -41.34 -17.60
N PRO A 309 -17.23 -42.66 -17.41
CA PRO A 309 -17.54 -43.56 -18.51
C PRO A 309 -18.86 -43.15 -19.16
N SER A 310 -18.86 -42.99 -20.47
CA SER A 310 -20.03 -42.63 -21.28
C SER A 310 -21.17 -43.66 -21.11
N GLY A 311 -22.08 -43.44 -20.17
CA GLY A 311 -23.25 -44.32 -19.98
C GLY A 311 -23.97 -44.27 -18.62
N SER A 312 -23.40 -43.73 -17.54
CA SER A 312 -24.07 -43.70 -16.23
C SER A 312 -24.49 -42.29 -15.79
N SER A 313 -25.73 -42.18 -15.32
CA SER A 313 -26.39 -40.99 -14.75
C SER A 313 -25.83 -40.57 -13.37
N GLU A 314 -24.57 -40.88 -13.07
CA GLU A 314 -23.85 -40.46 -11.84
C GLU A 314 -23.05 -39.15 -12.04
N VAL A 315 -23.20 -38.49 -13.20
CA VAL A 315 -22.51 -37.23 -13.55
C VAL A 315 -22.78 -36.10 -12.56
N ALA A 316 -23.93 -36.11 -11.87
CA ALA A 316 -24.35 -35.03 -10.99
C ALA A 316 -23.58 -34.96 -9.66
N SER A 317 -23.17 -36.09 -9.08
CA SER A 317 -22.49 -36.12 -7.77
C SER A 317 -20.99 -35.85 -7.89
N ASN A 318 -20.32 -36.37 -8.92
CA ASN A 318 -18.88 -36.16 -9.15
C ASN A 318 -18.58 -34.74 -9.69
N SER A 319 -19.49 -34.13 -10.44
CA SER A 319 -19.33 -32.73 -10.87
C SER A 319 -19.46 -31.74 -9.71
N MET A 320 -20.30 -32.04 -8.72
CA MET A 320 -20.53 -31.15 -7.57
C MET A 320 -19.32 -31.06 -6.62
N VAL A 321 -18.57 -32.17 -6.45
CA VAL A 321 -17.34 -32.19 -5.63
C VAL A 321 -16.17 -31.51 -6.35
N SER A 322 -16.02 -31.71 -7.68
CA SER A 322 -15.00 -31.00 -8.48
C SER A 322 -15.27 -29.50 -8.57
N SER A 323 -16.56 -29.09 -8.68
CA SER A 323 -16.96 -27.69 -8.66
C SER A 323 -16.68 -27.01 -7.31
N SER A 324 -16.92 -27.67 -6.17
CA SER A 324 -16.69 -27.05 -4.86
C SER A 324 -15.20 -26.83 -4.56
N MET A 325 -14.33 -27.74 -4.99
CA MET A 325 -12.88 -27.55 -4.89
C MET A 325 -12.39 -26.39 -5.76
N GLY A 326 -12.94 -26.21 -6.97
CA GLY A 326 -12.63 -25.07 -7.83
C GLY A 326 -12.91 -23.73 -7.15
N LEU A 327 -14.05 -23.61 -6.46
CA LEU A 327 -14.42 -22.39 -5.70
C LEU A 327 -13.43 -22.08 -4.57
N VAL A 328 -12.97 -23.11 -3.84
CA VAL A 328 -11.97 -22.96 -2.78
C VAL A 328 -10.64 -22.47 -3.37
N VAL A 329 -10.23 -23.01 -4.52
CA VAL A 329 -9.01 -22.56 -5.20
C VAL A 329 -9.12 -21.12 -5.68
N TYR A 330 -10.24 -20.72 -6.30
CA TYR A 330 -10.46 -19.33 -6.70
C TYR A 330 -10.39 -18.39 -5.49
N PHE A 331 -11.06 -18.73 -4.40
CA PHE A 331 -10.97 -17.96 -3.16
C PHE A 331 -9.53 -17.88 -2.64
N ALA A 332 -8.79 -18.99 -2.64
CA ALA A 332 -7.41 -19.04 -2.16
C ALA A 332 -6.47 -18.17 -3.02
N ILE A 333 -6.64 -18.14 -4.34
CA ILE A 333 -5.87 -17.25 -5.23
C ILE A 333 -6.03 -15.78 -4.81
N GLY A 334 -7.24 -15.37 -4.44
CA GLY A 334 -7.51 -14.01 -3.99
C GLY A 334 -7.05 -13.75 -2.56
N ALA A 335 -7.25 -14.70 -1.66
CA ALA A 335 -6.89 -14.59 -0.24
C ALA A 335 -5.37 -14.62 0.00
N PHE A 336 -4.62 -15.27 -0.90
CA PHE A 336 -3.16 -15.37 -0.88
C PHE A 336 -2.57 -14.83 -2.19
N PRO A 337 -2.52 -13.49 -2.38
CA PRO A 337 -2.01 -12.86 -3.60
C PRO A 337 -0.61 -13.33 -4.02
N PHE A 338 0.25 -13.66 -3.05
CA PHE A 338 1.58 -14.22 -3.29
C PHE A 338 1.53 -15.50 -4.15
N TRP A 339 0.58 -16.41 -3.87
CA TRP A 339 0.41 -17.63 -4.67
C TRP A 339 -0.02 -17.33 -6.09
N GLY A 340 -0.92 -16.36 -6.26
CA GLY A 340 -1.35 -15.88 -7.58
C GLY A 340 -0.20 -15.29 -8.39
N TYR A 341 0.62 -14.43 -7.76
CA TYR A 341 1.79 -13.83 -8.42
C TYR A 341 2.88 -14.85 -8.75
N GLU A 342 3.18 -15.79 -7.85
CA GLU A 342 4.22 -16.79 -8.12
C GLU A 342 3.79 -17.76 -9.23
N ALA A 343 2.51 -18.16 -9.26
CA ALA A 343 1.95 -18.95 -10.36
C ALA A 343 2.03 -18.21 -11.70
N LEU A 344 1.72 -16.91 -11.71
CA LEU A 344 1.84 -16.07 -12.90
C LEU A 344 3.31 -15.94 -13.32
N ARG A 345 4.22 -15.70 -12.37
CA ARG A 345 5.66 -15.56 -12.61
C ARG A 345 6.28 -16.84 -13.15
N GLU A 346 5.90 -18.00 -12.64
CA GLU A 346 6.38 -19.29 -13.12
C GLU A 346 5.91 -19.56 -14.56
N LYS A 347 4.63 -19.32 -14.86
CA LYS A 347 4.11 -19.41 -16.23
C LYS A 347 4.80 -18.42 -17.17
N ALA A 348 4.98 -17.17 -16.74
CA ALA A 348 5.66 -16.15 -17.53
C ALA A 348 7.13 -16.53 -17.79
N ARG A 349 7.85 -17.08 -16.81
CA ARG A 349 9.23 -17.57 -16.99
C ARG A 349 9.31 -18.71 -18.00
N LYS A 350 8.39 -19.67 -17.93
CA LYS A 350 8.32 -20.79 -18.89
C LYS A 350 8.02 -20.32 -20.32
N LEU A 351 7.15 -19.32 -20.47
CA LEU A 351 6.76 -18.77 -21.76
C LEU A 351 7.80 -17.84 -22.37
N LEU A 352 8.42 -16.98 -21.56
CA LEU A 352 9.29 -15.91 -22.04
C LEU A 352 10.78 -16.26 -22.02
N GLN A 353 11.17 -17.35 -21.35
CA GLN A 353 12.57 -17.81 -21.17
C GLN A 353 13.59 -16.65 -21.03
N PRO A 354 13.38 -15.68 -20.13
CA PRO A 354 14.23 -14.50 -20.08
C PRO A 354 15.67 -14.90 -19.73
N LYS A 355 16.64 -14.46 -20.54
CA LYS A 355 18.08 -14.57 -20.26
C LYS A 355 18.38 -13.93 -18.90
N ALA A 356 19.17 -14.63 -18.09
CA ALA A 356 19.53 -14.31 -16.71
C ALA A 356 19.60 -12.79 -16.44
N ALA A 357 18.54 -12.25 -15.84
CA ALA A 357 18.58 -10.92 -15.27
C ALA A 357 19.60 -10.93 -14.14
N SER A 358 20.46 -9.91 -14.08
CA SER A 358 21.41 -9.68 -12.98
C SER A 358 20.78 -10.04 -11.65
N GLU A 359 21.39 -11.00 -10.95
CA GLU A 359 20.85 -11.59 -9.73
C GLU A 359 20.79 -10.51 -8.65
N LYS A 360 19.61 -9.91 -8.50
CA LYS A 360 19.36 -8.90 -7.47
C LYS A 360 19.35 -9.61 -6.12
N ILE A 361 20.12 -9.09 -5.17
CA ILE A 361 20.15 -9.63 -3.81
C ILE A 361 18.80 -9.26 -3.14
N PRO A 362 17.94 -10.24 -2.81
CA PRO A 362 16.64 -9.99 -2.22
C PRO A 362 16.76 -9.41 -0.81
N LEU A 363 15.72 -8.70 -0.39
CA LEU A 363 15.66 -8.07 0.93
C LEU A 363 15.64 -9.10 2.08
N GLU A 364 15.26 -10.36 1.83
CA GLU A 364 15.27 -11.43 2.85
C GLU A 364 16.65 -11.65 3.49
N TYR A 365 17.73 -11.25 2.82
CA TYR A 365 19.08 -11.32 3.38
C TYR A 365 19.29 -10.36 4.56
N VAL A 366 18.42 -9.37 4.78
CA VAL A 366 18.48 -8.45 5.93
C VAL A 366 17.64 -9.00 7.10
N SER A 367 18.29 -9.26 8.23
CA SER A 367 17.62 -9.83 9.40
C SER A 367 16.66 -8.81 10.03
N GLY A 368 15.44 -9.27 10.32
CA GLY A 368 14.40 -8.46 10.94
C GLY A 368 13.48 -7.74 9.94
N LEU A 369 13.60 -8.03 8.64
CA LEU A 369 12.56 -7.74 7.65
C LEU A 369 11.61 -8.93 7.60
N ASP A 370 10.34 -8.69 7.91
CA ASP A 370 9.25 -9.63 7.61
C ASP A 370 8.64 -9.28 6.24
N GLU A 371 7.78 -10.15 5.72
CA GLU A 371 7.13 -9.97 4.41
C GLU A 371 6.40 -8.62 4.32
N MET A 372 5.72 -8.20 5.39
CA MET A 372 5.01 -6.91 5.42
C MET A 372 5.95 -5.70 5.35
N ILE A 373 7.11 -5.78 6.01
CA ILE A 373 8.16 -4.76 5.92
C ILE A 373 8.75 -4.75 4.51
N ILE A 374 9.01 -5.91 3.91
CA ILE A 374 9.54 -6.01 2.55
C ILE A 374 8.57 -5.38 1.55
N GLU A 375 7.29 -5.75 1.59
CA GLU A 375 6.25 -5.12 0.76
C GLU A 375 6.24 -3.59 0.94
N ARG A 376 6.41 -3.13 2.19
CA ARG A 376 6.44 -1.70 2.50
C ARG A 376 7.66 -0.99 1.93
N LEU A 377 8.82 -1.64 1.93
CA LEU A 377 10.05 -1.12 1.32
C LEU A 377 9.90 -1.07 -0.21
N GLU A 378 9.31 -2.10 -0.80
CA GLU A 378 9.04 -2.17 -2.24
C GLU A 378 8.07 -1.06 -2.70
N GLU A 379 7.03 -0.77 -1.92
CA GLU A 379 6.12 0.37 -2.14
C GLU A 379 6.87 1.72 -2.22
N LEU A 380 8.05 1.82 -1.57
CA LEU A 380 8.90 3.00 -1.58
C LEU A 380 10.00 2.97 -2.64
N GLY A 381 10.00 1.95 -3.52
CA GLY A 381 11.00 1.73 -4.56
C GLY A 381 12.25 0.98 -4.08
N VAL A 382 12.27 0.51 -2.83
CA VAL A 382 13.36 -0.28 -2.26
C VAL A 382 13.08 -1.76 -2.53
N SER A 383 13.62 -2.29 -3.63
CA SER A 383 13.32 -3.65 -4.12
C SER A 383 14.45 -4.65 -3.94
N ASN A 384 15.62 -4.20 -3.48
CA ASN A 384 16.78 -5.06 -3.25
C ASN A 384 17.69 -4.45 -2.18
N VAL A 385 18.66 -5.24 -1.75
CA VAL A 385 19.64 -4.86 -0.73
C VAL A 385 20.46 -3.64 -1.15
N GLN A 386 20.83 -3.51 -2.43
CA GLN A 386 21.59 -2.36 -2.92
C GLN A 386 20.80 -1.05 -2.77
N HIS A 387 19.50 -1.06 -3.10
CA HIS A 387 18.62 0.10 -2.93
C HIS A 387 18.56 0.47 -1.44
N LEU A 388 18.39 -0.51 -0.55
CA LEU A 388 18.31 -0.27 0.89
C LEU A 388 19.64 0.29 1.44
N ALA A 389 20.78 -0.27 1.03
CA ALA A 389 22.11 0.17 1.46
C ALA A 389 22.41 1.64 1.12
N THR A 390 21.82 2.15 0.03
CA THR A 390 22.01 3.54 -0.43
C THR A 390 20.89 4.50 0.00
N TYR A 391 19.84 4.01 0.66
CA TYR A 391 18.67 4.82 0.97
C TYR A 391 18.93 5.78 2.14
N ASP A 392 18.32 6.98 2.10
CA ASP A 392 18.40 7.92 3.21
C ASP A 392 17.60 7.41 4.43
N PRO A 393 18.25 7.12 5.58
CA PRO A 393 17.56 6.61 6.77
C PRO A 393 16.47 7.56 7.29
N VAL A 394 16.63 8.88 7.13
CA VAL A 394 15.63 9.86 7.56
C VAL A 394 14.39 9.76 6.69
N LEU A 395 14.58 9.75 5.37
CA LEU A 395 13.47 9.62 4.43
C LEU A 395 12.72 8.31 4.63
N LEU A 396 13.44 7.21 4.87
CA LEU A 396 12.82 5.91 5.09
C LEU A 396 12.05 5.88 6.42
N THR A 397 12.60 6.47 7.48
CA THR A 397 11.93 6.63 8.78
C THR A 397 10.63 7.42 8.64
N LEU A 398 10.66 8.54 7.91
CA LEU A 398 9.49 9.40 7.68
C LEU A 398 8.40 8.68 6.89
N ARG A 399 8.78 7.93 5.84
CA ARG A 399 7.82 7.27 4.94
C ARG A 399 7.27 5.96 5.49
N THR A 400 8.04 5.25 6.31
CA THR A 400 7.65 3.97 6.89
C THR A 400 7.11 4.06 8.31
N ASN A 401 7.43 5.14 9.04
CA ASN A 401 7.19 5.30 10.46
C ASN A 401 7.94 4.27 11.35
N TYR A 402 8.88 3.49 10.81
CA TYR A 402 9.73 2.63 11.62
C TYR A 402 10.72 3.46 12.44
N PRO A 403 11.10 3.02 13.65
CA PRO A 403 12.09 3.73 14.45
C PRO A 403 13.41 3.89 13.69
N LEU A 404 13.98 5.08 13.73
CA LEU A 404 15.22 5.41 13.02
C LEU A 404 16.36 4.43 13.32
N LYS A 405 16.50 4.01 14.59
CA LYS A 405 17.50 3.00 15.01
C LYS A 405 17.34 1.67 14.28
N ARG A 406 16.11 1.25 14.01
CA ARG A 406 15.79 0.01 13.28
C ARG A 406 16.14 0.16 11.80
N ILE A 407 15.83 1.31 11.22
CA ILE A 407 16.18 1.65 9.83
C ILE A 407 17.70 1.67 9.64
N ILE A 408 18.43 2.30 10.56
CA ILE A 408 19.90 2.32 10.60
C ILE A 408 20.47 0.90 10.66
N ASP A 409 19.93 0.04 11.53
CA ASP A 409 20.35 -1.37 11.61
C ASP A 409 20.10 -2.12 10.29
N TRP A 410 18.95 -1.92 9.64
CA TRP A 410 18.67 -2.55 8.34
C TRP A 410 19.61 -2.07 7.23
N ILE A 411 19.92 -0.77 7.18
CA ILE A 411 20.86 -0.20 6.20
C ILE A 411 22.28 -0.72 6.47
N ASP A 412 22.71 -0.78 7.73
CA ASP A 412 24.03 -1.31 8.11
C ASP A 412 24.19 -2.78 7.70
N GLN A 413 23.15 -3.60 7.91
CA GLN A 413 23.10 -4.97 7.42
C GLN A 413 23.09 -5.05 5.89
N ALA A 414 22.35 -4.15 5.23
CA ALA A 414 22.27 -4.13 3.77
C ALA A 414 23.63 -3.79 3.13
N ILE A 415 24.37 -2.82 3.68
CA ILE A 415 25.73 -2.48 3.21
C ILE A 415 26.64 -3.71 3.29
N LEU A 416 26.59 -4.48 4.37
CA LEU A 416 27.36 -5.71 4.49
C LEU A 416 26.91 -6.78 3.48
N ALA A 417 25.59 -6.93 3.28
CA ALA A 417 25.02 -7.88 2.32
C ALA A 417 25.39 -7.55 0.87
N VAL A 418 25.64 -6.29 0.51
CA VAL A 418 26.17 -5.94 -0.82
C VAL A 418 27.55 -6.58 -1.06
N HIS A 419 28.37 -6.72 -0.01
CA HIS A 419 29.71 -7.29 -0.10
C HIS A 419 29.75 -8.81 0.06
N LEU A 420 28.96 -9.36 0.98
CA LEU A 420 28.96 -10.79 1.28
C LEU A 420 27.88 -11.59 0.55
N GLN A 421 26.88 -10.91 -0.03
CA GLN A 421 25.76 -11.51 -0.75
C GLN A 421 25.04 -12.57 0.11
N ASP A 422 24.86 -13.78 -0.44
CA ASP A 422 24.26 -14.94 0.21
C ASP A 422 25.04 -15.42 1.46
N LYS A 423 26.31 -15.04 1.58
CA LYS A 423 27.21 -15.45 2.67
C LYS A 423 27.04 -14.63 3.95
N ILE A 424 26.12 -13.66 3.99
CA ILE A 424 25.87 -12.84 5.19
C ILE A 424 25.44 -13.67 6.40
N GLY A 425 24.76 -14.81 6.19
CA GLY A 425 24.38 -15.73 7.27
C GLY A 425 25.59 -16.21 8.08
N LEU A 426 26.69 -16.53 7.38
CA LEU A 426 27.94 -17.02 7.99
C LEU A 426 28.61 -15.96 8.86
N ALA A 427 28.55 -14.69 8.45
CA ALA A 427 29.05 -13.57 9.25
C ALA A 427 28.26 -13.40 10.55
N ARG A 428 26.93 -13.57 10.49
CA ARG A 428 26.04 -13.44 11.66
C ARG A 428 26.27 -14.52 12.71
N GLU A 429 26.61 -15.74 12.28
CA GLU A 429 26.99 -16.82 13.19
C GLU A 429 28.21 -16.43 14.05
N LEU A 430 29.17 -15.72 13.45
CA LEU A 430 30.36 -15.19 14.12
C LEU A 430 30.10 -13.90 14.93
N GLY A 431 28.85 -13.40 14.94
CA GLY A 431 28.46 -12.19 15.66
C GLY A 431 28.73 -10.89 14.91
N ILE A 432 29.02 -10.95 13.61
CA ILE A 432 29.15 -9.79 12.72
C ILE A 432 27.78 -9.58 12.06
N ARG A 433 27.02 -8.59 12.51
CA ARG A 433 25.64 -8.38 12.06
C ARG A 433 25.57 -7.47 10.84
N GLY A 434 26.34 -6.39 10.83
CA GLY A 434 26.31 -5.37 9.78
C GLY A 434 27.69 -4.78 9.46
N ALA A 435 27.72 -3.81 8.54
CA ALA A 435 28.94 -3.23 8.01
C ALA A 435 29.80 -2.55 9.09
N THR A 436 29.14 -1.90 10.05
CA THR A 436 29.79 -1.27 11.20
C THR A 436 30.55 -2.29 12.04
N ASP A 437 30.05 -3.51 12.15
CA ASP A 437 30.72 -4.57 12.91
C ASP A 437 32.00 -5.03 12.24
N LEU A 438 31.94 -5.29 10.94
CA LEU A 438 33.11 -5.68 10.16
C LEU A 438 34.16 -4.57 10.12
N ARG A 439 33.72 -3.31 10.00
CA ARG A 439 34.61 -2.14 10.10
C ARG A 439 35.31 -2.06 11.46
N ASN A 440 34.57 -2.23 12.55
CA ASN A 440 35.14 -2.18 13.89
C ASN A 440 36.14 -3.32 14.12
N LEU A 441 35.83 -4.53 13.66
CA LEU A 441 36.75 -5.67 13.68
C LEU A 441 38.06 -5.35 12.93
N TYR A 442 37.95 -4.79 11.72
CA TYR A 442 39.12 -4.37 10.93
C TYR A 442 39.92 -3.25 11.62
N ALA A 443 39.25 -2.25 12.19
CA ALA A 443 39.91 -1.15 12.87
C ALA A 443 40.61 -1.59 14.17
N ASP A 444 40.06 -2.57 14.89
CA ASP A 444 40.67 -3.16 16.08
C ASP A 444 41.95 -3.93 15.72
N LEU A 445 41.94 -4.66 14.60
CA LEU A 445 43.12 -5.33 14.05
C LEU A 445 44.25 -4.35 13.73
N GLN A 446 43.94 -3.29 12.98
CA GLN A 446 44.93 -2.27 12.60
C GLN A 446 45.55 -1.56 13.80
N LYS A 447 44.84 -1.49 14.93
CA LYS A 447 45.26 -0.78 16.15
C LYS A 447 45.75 -1.71 17.26
N GLY A 448 45.79 -3.03 17.03
CA GLY A 448 46.15 -4.03 18.05
C GLY A 448 45.21 -4.02 19.28
N ARG A 449 43.94 -3.62 19.11
CA ARG A 449 42.98 -3.45 20.23
C ARG A 449 42.16 -4.73 20.46
N PRO A 450 41.74 -5.01 21.71
CA PRO A 450 40.85 -6.13 22.00
C PRO A 450 39.47 -5.92 21.37
N THR A 451 39.09 -6.85 20.49
CA THR A 451 37.83 -6.78 19.78
C THR A 451 36.64 -7.18 20.66
N ARG A 452 35.59 -6.34 20.66
CA ARG A 452 34.33 -6.60 21.40
C ARG A 452 33.56 -7.81 20.88
N TYR A 453 33.62 -8.08 19.57
CA TYR A 453 32.98 -9.22 18.90
C TYR A 453 33.47 -10.58 19.38
N PHE A 454 34.68 -10.64 19.93
CA PHE A 454 35.25 -11.89 20.45
C PHE A 454 34.44 -12.46 21.64
N ARG A 455 33.79 -11.61 22.46
CA ARG A 455 32.94 -12.10 23.56
C ARG A 455 31.73 -12.89 23.05
N ILE A 456 31.12 -12.43 21.96
CA ILE A 456 29.94 -13.05 21.33
C ILE A 456 30.36 -14.35 20.64
N PHE A 457 31.47 -14.32 19.90
CA PHE A 457 32.07 -15.50 19.31
C PHE A 457 32.39 -16.56 20.36
N ARG A 458 33.04 -16.21 21.47
CA ARG A 458 33.36 -17.15 22.55
C ARG A 458 32.12 -17.84 23.11
N GLN A 459 31.02 -17.11 23.33
CA GLN A 459 29.78 -17.70 23.85
C GLN A 459 29.13 -18.69 22.87
N ARG A 460 29.18 -18.44 21.56
CA ARG A 460 28.57 -19.32 20.55
C ARG A 460 29.46 -20.46 20.08
N TYR A 461 30.77 -20.24 20.01
CA TYR A 461 31.73 -21.18 19.41
C TYR A 461 32.39 -22.12 20.44
N CYS A 462 32.65 -21.65 21.67
CA CYS A 462 33.28 -22.49 22.70
C CYS A 462 32.35 -23.56 23.30
N ALA A 463 31.07 -23.58 22.92
CA ALA A 463 30.16 -24.67 23.24
C ALA A 463 30.40 -25.94 22.39
N HIS A 464 31.14 -25.84 21.28
CA HIS A 464 31.33 -26.94 20.33
C HIS A 464 32.77 -27.44 20.20
N CYS A 465 33.78 -26.58 20.43
CA CYS A 465 35.19 -26.99 20.43
C CYS A 465 35.83 -26.71 21.79
N GLY A 466 36.27 -27.79 22.46
CA GLY A 466 37.04 -27.71 23.69
C GLY A 466 38.32 -26.89 23.52
N GLN A 467 38.55 -25.98 24.48
CA GLN A 467 39.81 -25.25 24.73
C GLN A 467 40.45 -24.54 23.53
N PHE A 468 39.84 -23.43 23.08
CA PHE A 468 40.56 -22.44 22.27
C PHE A 468 41.40 -21.52 23.20
N LYS A 469 42.70 -21.82 23.39
CA LYS A 469 43.66 -20.91 24.03
C LYS A 469 44.05 -19.83 23.02
N LEU A 470 43.39 -18.67 23.05
CA LEU A 470 43.83 -17.52 22.22
C LEU A 470 44.83 -16.65 22.95
N GLY A 471 45.85 -16.22 22.19
CA GLY A 471 46.89 -15.27 22.58
C GLY A 471 46.38 -13.82 22.72
N SER A 472 47.09 -12.88 22.10
CA SER A 472 46.84 -11.45 22.23
C SER A 472 45.46 -11.02 21.70
N ALA A 473 45.08 -9.78 21.98
CA ALA A 473 43.89 -9.14 21.41
C ALA A 473 43.84 -9.21 19.87
N GLU A 474 45.00 -9.03 19.24
CA GLU A 474 45.16 -9.06 17.79
C GLU A 474 44.96 -10.48 17.23
N ASP A 475 45.52 -11.49 17.89
CA ASP A 475 45.37 -12.90 17.49
C ASP A 475 43.89 -13.33 17.49
N ARG A 476 43.10 -12.79 18.44
CA ARG A 476 41.66 -13.02 18.53
C ARG A 476 40.87 -12.44 17.36
N ALA A 477 41.20 -11.21 16.97
CA ALA A 477 40.54 -10.55 15.86
C ALA A 477 40.95 -11.18 14.52
N ARG A 478 42.22 -11.60 14.39
CA ARG A 478 42.74 -12.26 13.19
C ARG A 478 42.12 -13.64 13.03
N ALA A 479 41.99 -14.41 14.12
CA ALA A 479 41.32 -15.71 14.11
C ALA A 479 39.85 -15.61 13.67
N LEU A 480 39.12 -14.58 14.14
CA LEU A 480 37.75 -14.32 13.69
C LEU A 480 37.65 -14.05 12.18
N LEU A 481 38.55 -13.23 11.65
CA LEU A 481 38.59 -12.89 10.23
C LEU A 481 39.01 -14.08 9.37
N GLN A 482 39.95 -14.90 9.87
CA GLN A 482 40.36 -16.14 9.23
C GLN A 482 39.20 -17.14 9.17
N GLU A 483 38.43 -17.27 10.26
CA GLU A 483 37.26 -18.14 10.30
C GLU A 483 36.16 -17.66 9.34
N LEU A 484 35.93 -16.34 9.27
CA LEU A 484 35.02 -15.75 8.30
C LEU A 484 35.49 -16.03 6.86
N ALA A 485 36.79 -15.88 6.58
CA ALA A 485 37.39 -16.17 5.27
C ALA A 485 37.14 -17.63 4.87
N ASN A 486 37.44 -18.57 5.77
CA ASN A 486 37.26 -19.99 5.57
C ASN A 486 35.79 -20.34 5.27
N ARG A 487 34.85 -19.84 6.09
CA ARG A 487 33.42 -20.11 5.93
C ARG A 487 32.85 -19.51 4.65
N THR A 488 33.24 -18.27 4.35
CA THR A 488 32.76 -17.58 3.15
C THR A 488 33.49 -18.02 1.87
N GLN A 489 34.46 -18.95 1.96
CA GLN A 489 35.32 -19.34 0.84
C GLN A 489 35.95 -18.12 0.14
N SER A 490 36.25 -17.07 0.91
CA SER A 490 36.84 -15.82 0.42
C SER A 490 38.29 -15.73 0.89
N SER A 491 39.16 -15.07 0.12
CA SER A 491 40.50 -14.79 0.62
C SER A 491 40.45 -13.80 1.79
N ILE A 492 41.36 -13.97 2.76
CA ILE A 492 41.47 -13.03 3.88
C ILE A 492 41.76 -11.61 3.36
N GLU A 493 42.55 -11.49 2.29
CA GLU A 493 42.84 -10.23 1.59
C GLU A 493 41.58 -9.53 1.09
N SER A 494 40.61 -10.29 0.56
CA SER A 494 39.32 -9.74 0.12
C SER A 494 38.53 -9.14 1.29
N LEU A 495 38.50 -9.83 2.44
CA LEU A 495 37.86 -9.31 3.64
C LEU A 495 38.59 -8.10 4.24
N TYR A 496 39.92 -8.07 4.16
CA TYR A 496 40.71 -6.89 4.49
C TYR A 496 40.39 -5.71 3.57
N ALA A 497 40.29 -5.93 2.27
CA ALA A 497 39.91 -4.91 1.30
C ALA A 497 38.49 -4.38 1.55
N ILE A 498 37.54 -5.26 1.89
CA ILE A 498 36.19 -4.86 2.30
C ILE A 498 36.26 -4.02 3.58
N GLY A 499 36.97 -4.49 4.62
CA GLY A 499 37.13 -3.74 5.88
C GLY A 499 37.76 -2.36 5.69
N ALA A 500 38.78 -2.26 4.82
CA ALA A 500 39.40 -0.99 4.44
C ALA A 500 38.39 -0.06 3.75
N LYS A 501 37.63 -0.58 2.77
CA LYS A 501 36.58 0.18 2.06
C LYS A 501 35.50 0.69 3.02
N LEU A 502 35.01 -0.15 3.92
CA LEU A 502 34.01 0.22 4.94
C LEU A 502 34.55 1.23 5.96
N THR A 503 35.87 1.28 6.18
CA THR A 503 36.50 2.27 7.06
C THR A 503 36.58 3.65 6.42
N ALA A 504 36.72 3.68 5.09
CA ALA A 504 36.68 4.91 4.29
C ALA A 504 35.25 5.37 3.98
N ASP A 505 34.25 4.49 4.10
CA ASP A 505 32.86 4.79 3.78
C ASP A 505 32.20 5.71 4.82
N ILE A 506 31.79 6.90 4.38
CA ILE A 506 31.15 7.91 5.22
C ILE A 506 29.82 7.45 5.83
N HIS A 507 29.05 6.61 5.12
CA HIS A 507 27.79 6.08 5.63
C HIS A 507 28.05 5.16 6.81
N VAL A 508 29.02 4.26 6.71
CA VAL A 508 29.39 3.35 7.80
C VAL A 508 29.99 4.12 8.99
N LEU A 509 30.73 5.21 8.75
CA LEU A 509 31.21 6.10 9.81
C LEU A 509 30.05 6.77 10.55
N LEU A 510 29.07 7.30 9.84
CA LEU A 510 27.85 7.89 10.42
C LEU A 510 27.05 6.87 11.24
N LEU A 511 26.77 5.70 10.67
CA LEU A 511 26.02 4.62 11.33
C LEU A 511 26.75 4.15 12.61
N GLY A 512 28.07 3.97 12.54
CA GLY A 512 28.85 3.55 13.70
C GLY A 512 29.02 4.61 14.79
N GLY A 513 28.79 5.89 14.48
CA GLY A 513 28.67 6.93 15.50
C GLY A 513 27.33 6.87 16.24
N LEU A 514 26.24 6.64 15.50
CA LEU A 514 24.87 6.54 16.04
C LEU A 514 24.64 5.31 16.91
N GLN A 515 25.38 4.22 16.69
CA GLN A 515 25.29 3.03 17.53
C GLN A 515 26.02 3.20 18.89
N ARG A 516 26.85 4.23 19.05
CA ARG A 516 27.61 4.49 20.29
C ARG A 516 26.90 5.44 21.26
N GLU A 517 26.04 6.30 20.74
CA GLU A 517 25.07 7.09 21.51
C GLU A 517 23.87 6.22 21.90
#